data_AF-A0A7X2D7A0-F1
#
_entry.id   AF-A0A7X2D7A0-F1
#
_cell.length_a   1.000
_cell.length_b   1.000
_cell.length_c   1.000
_cell.angle_alpha   90.00
_cell.angle_beta   90.00
_cell.angle_gamma   90.00
#
_symmetry.space_group_name_H-M   'P 1'
#
loop_
_entity.id
_entity.type
_entity.pdbx_description
1 polymer ?
#
loop_
_entity_poly.entity_id
_entity_poly.type
_entity_poly.pdbx_seq_one_letter_code
_entity_poly.pdbx_strand_id
1 'polypeptide(L)'
;MYYPQEKEFEALAGKGNLIPVWREILADLETPVSAFIKLGQGKFSYLLESVEKGEQLGRYSFLGSDPVLVFKSKRERIEIIRQGKSEILRVEKDPLDALKKIMAGYKTVNSAELPRFSGGAIGYVGYDMVRFWEEIHEKNRDDLNLPDSLFMLSHTLVIFDHINHTIKVVSYAILDGKESP
;
A
#
# COMPACT_ATOMS: atom_id res chain seq x y z
N MET A 1 4.72 16.70 17.21
CA MET A 1 5.81 17.17 16.33
C MET A 1 5.85 16.26 15.11
N TYR A 2 6.11 16.79 13.91
CA TYR A 2 6.27 16.00 12.69
C TYR A 2 7.73 15.63 12.47
N TYR A 3 7.97 14.52 11.80
CA TYR A 3 9.30 14.03 11.44
C TYR A 3 9.31 13.60 9.96
N PRO A 4 10.42 13.76 9.22
CA PRO A 4 11.57 14.58 9.58
C PRO A 4 11.19 16.06 9.77
N GLN A 5 12.06 16.84 10.40
CA GLN A 5 11.92 18.30 10.42
C GLN A 5 12.23 18.87 9.02
N GLU A 6 11.77 20.08 8.71
CA GLU A 6 11.88 20.70 7.37
C GLU A 6 13.30 20.62 6.77
N LYS A 7 14.33 21.03 7.52
CA LYS A 7 15.73 20.97 7.06
C LYS A 7 16.21 19.55 6.75
N GLU A 8 15.75 18.58 7.51
CA GLU A 8 16.08 17.18 7.29
C GLU A 8 15.32 16.61 6.08
N PHE A 9 14.05 17.00 5.91
CA PHE A 9 13.27 16.67 4.73
C PHE A 9 13.96 17.14 3.44
N GLU A 10 14.42 18.39 3.41
CA GLU A 10 15.18 18.94 2.27
C GLU A 10 16.45 18.13 1.97
N ALA A 11 17.18 17.70 3.01
CA ALA A 11 18.36 16.86 2.83
C ALA A 11 18.01 15.45 2.30
N LEU A 12 16.85 14.91 2.67
CA LEU A 12 16.36 13.62 2.17
C LEU A 12 15.83 13.69 0.73
N ALA A 13 15.37 14.87 0.27
CA ALA A 13 14.95 15.11 -1.11
C ALA A 13 16.03 14.84 -2.16
N GLY A 14 17.31 14.92 -1.78
CA GLY A 14 18.42 14.52 -2.65
C GLY A 14 18.64 13.01 -2.79
N LYS A 15 18.02 12.18 -1.95
CA LYS A 15 18.29 10.72 -1.86
C LYS A 15 17.22 9.86 -2.55
N GLY A 16 16.04 10.40 -2.77
CA GLY A 16 14.91 9.67 -3.34
C GLY A 16 13.74 10.62 -3.61
N ASN A 17 12.67 10.09 -4.21
CA ASN A 17 11.49 10.87 -4.56
C ASN A 17 10.23 10.45 -3.80
N LEU A 18 10.35 9.53 -2.83
CA LEU A 18 9.25 9.12 -1.98
C LEU A 18 9.74 9.18 -0.53
N ILE A 19 9.34 10.23 0.19
CA ILE A 19 9.87 10.53 1.53
C ILE A 19 8.75 10.40 2.55
N PRO A 20 8.90 9.53 3.57
CA PRO A 20 7.91 9.46 4.63
C PRO A 20 8.00 10.72 5.51
N VAL A 21 6.84 11.31 5.78
CA VAL A 21 6.62 12.31 6.82
C VAL A 21 5.61 11.73 7.79
N TRP A 22 5.94 11.69 9.08
CA TRP A 22 5.09 11.06 10.07
C TRP A 22 4.96 11.87 11.34
N ARG A 23 3.93 11.52 12.10
CA ARG A 23 3.74 11.96 13.47
C ARG A 23 3.38 10.77 14.33
N GLU A 24 3.97 10.72 15.52
CA GLU A 24 3.62 9.76 16.55
C GLU A 24 2.62 10.38 17.54
N ILE A 25 1.62 9.59 17.94
CA ILE A 25 0.62 9.92 18.96
C ILE A 25 0.44 8.72 19.90
N LEU A 26 -0.09 8.95 21.10
CA LEU A 26 -0.43 7.88 22.05
C LEU A 26 -1.64 7.08 21.57
N ALA A 27 -1.60 5.77 21.79
CA ALA A 27 -2.63 4.82 21.36
C ALA A 27 -3.65 4.46 22.46
N ASP A 28 -3.55 5.06 23.64
CA ASP A 28 -4.24 4.64 24.88
C ASP A 28 -5.76 4.42 24.74
N LEU A 29 -6.41 5.14 23.82
CA LEU A 29 -7.86 5.10 23.60
C LEU A 29 -8.28 4.48 22.26
N GLU A 30 -7.34 3.98 21.47
CA GLU A 30 -7.61 3.44 20.14
C GLU A 30 -7.16 1.99 20.03
N THR A 31 -7.99 1.17 19.40
CA THR A 31 -7.58 -0.14 18.87
C THR A 31 -7.41 -0.01 17.35
N PRO A 32 -6.67 -0.93 16.70
CA PRO A 32 -6.61 -0.97 15.24
C PRO A 32 -8.00 -0.99 14.59
N VAL A 33 -8.94 -1.76 15.16
CA VAL A 33 -10.31 -1.84 14.63
C VAL A 33 -11.06 -0.52 14.81
N SER A 34 -10.96 0.14 15.98
CA SER A 34 -11.65 1.43 16.20
C SER A 34 -11.11 2.52 15.26
N ALA A 35 -9.80 2.57 15.08
CA ALA A 35 -9.17 3.50 14.15
C ALA A 35 -9.52 3.18 12.69
N PHE A 36 -9.60 1.91 12.31
CA PHE A 36 -9.98 1.52 10.95
C PHE A 36 -11.40 1.97 10.59
N ILE A 37 -12.34 1.84 11.53
CA ILE A 37 -13.70 2.36 11.36
C ILE A 37 -13.69 3.89 11.18
N LYS A 38 -12.86 4.62 11.94
CA LYS A 38 -12.76 6.08 11.89
C LYS A 38 -12.07 6.61 10.62
N LEU A 39 -11.12 5.87 10.05
CA LEU A 39 -10.41 6.24 8.82
C LEU A 39 -11.30 6.26 7.57
N GLY A 40 -12.50 5.69 7.65
CA GLY A 40 -13.43 5.62 6.55
C GLY A 40 -13.29 4.32 5.76
N GLN A 41 -14.44 3.66 5.55
CA GLN A 41 -14.54 2.40 4.82
C GLN A 41 -14.76 2.65 3.32
N GLY A 42 -13.84 3.40 2.71
CA GLY A 42 -13.82 3.57 1.26
C GLY A 42 -13.74 2.20 0.55
N LYS A 43 -14.03 2.16 -0.75
CA LYS A 43 -13.96 0.92 -1.55
C LYS A 43 -12.58 0.23 -1.48
N PHE A 44 -11.54 0.99 -1.17
CA PHE A 44 -10.16 0.56 -1.12
C PHE A 44 -9.56 0.92 0.25
N SER A 45 -9.70 0.00 1.20
CA SER A 45 -9.18 0.13 2.56
C SER A 45 -8.67 -1.22 3.04
N TYR A 46 -7.66 -1.22 3.92
CA TYR A 46 -7.12 -2.43 4.51
C TYR A 46 -6.80 -2.24 6.00
N LEU A 47 -6.92 -3.33 6.73
CA LEU A 47 -6.39 -3.54 8.06
C LEU A 47 -5.58 -4.85 8.01
N LEU A 48 -4.29 -4.76 8.29
CA LEU A 48 -3.38 -5.90 8.36
C LEU A 48 -2.96 -6.08 9.81
N GLU A 49 -3.33 -7.21 10.39
CA GLU A 49 -2.91 -7.63 11.72
C GLU A 49 -2.20 -8.97 11.60
N SER A 50 -1.14 -9.14 12.38
CA SER A 50 -0.43 -10.42 12.46
C SER A 50 -0.76 -11.07 13.80
N VAL A 51 -0.97 -12.38 13.81
CA VAL A 51 -1.06 -13.16 15.05
C VAL A 51 0.05 -14.21 15.01
N GLU A 52 0.97 -14.14 15.96
CA GLU A 52 2.00 -15.13 16.17
C GLU A 52 1.45 -16.27 17.05
N LYS A 53 1.63 -17.50 16.58
CA LYS A 53 1.29 -18.75 17.32
C LYS A 53 -0.16 -18.83 17.82
N GLY A 54 -1.09 -18.11 17.19
CA GLY A 54 -2.53 -18.18 17.46
C GLY A 54 -3.02 -17.39 18.68
N GLU A 55 -2.12 -16.82 19.49
CA GLU A 55 -2.49 -16.18 20.77
C GLU A 55 -1.87 -14.79 20.96
N GLN A 56 -0.73 -14.48 20.33
CA GLN A 56 -0.05 -13.21 20.51
C GLN A 56 -0.20 -12.33 19.28
N LEU A 57 -0.81 -11.16 19.43
CA LEU A 57 -0.81 -10.16 18.37
C LEU A 57 0.65 -9.76 18.07
N GLY A 58 1.01 -9.75 16.80
CA GLY A 58 2.30 -9.26 16.33
C GLY A 58 2.46 -7.80 16.71
N ARG A 59 3.72 -7.33 16.78
CA ARG A 59 4.02 -5.97 17.30
C ARG A 59 3.27 -4.85 16.59
N TYR A 60 3.01 -4.98 15.29
CA TYR A 60 2.42 -3.93 14.49
C TYR A 60 1.10 -4.34 13.83
N SER A 61 0.14 -3.41 13.82
CA SER A 61 -1.02 -3.43 12.93
C SER A 61 -0.91 -2.27 11.94
N PHE A 62 -1.32 -2.50 10.68
CA PHE A 62 -1.19 -1.53 9.60
C PHE A 62 -2.56 -1.25 8.98
N LEU A 63 -2.91 0.03 8.87
CA LEU A 63 -4.17 0.48 8.33
C LEU A 63 -3.92 1.46 7.19
N GLY A 64 -4.71 1.38 6.14
CA GLY A 64 -4.73 2.38 5.09
C GLY A 64 -6.08 2.46 4.41
N SER A 65 -6.39 3.64 3.90
CA SER A 65 -7.56 3.96 3.09
C SER A 65 -7.13 4.88 1.94
N ASP A 66 -8.07 5.16 1.03
CA ASP A 66 -7.95 6.17 -0.02
C ASP A 66 -6.62 6.15 -0.78
N PRO A 67 -6.31 5.04 -1.48
CA PRO A 67 -5.04 4.90 -2.17
C PRO A 67 -4.91 5.89 -3.34
N VAL A 68 -3.69 6.37 -3.56
CA VAL A 68 -3.35 7.22 -4.70
C VAL A 68 -3.33 6.45 -6.02
N LEU A 69 -3.12 5.14 -5.93
CA LEU A 69 -3.18 4.24 -7.07
C LEU A 69 -3.85 2.93 -6.69
N VAL A 70 -4.75 2.46 -7.57
CA VAL A 70 -5.23 1.07 -7.57
C VAL A 70 -4.84 0.43 -8.90
N PHE A 71 -4.11 -0.67 -8.83
CA PHE A 71 -3.78 -1.55 -9.94
C PHE A 71 -4.71 -2.75 -9.89
N LYS A 72 -5.29 -3.15 -11.03
CA LYS A 72 -6.02 -4.40 -11.18
C LYS A 72 -5.61 -5.09 -12.47
N SER A 73 -5.49 -6.41 -12.45
CA SER A 73 -5.39 -7.21 -13.68
C SER A 73 -6.57 -8.17 -13.80
N LYS A 74 -7.00 -8.41 -15.03
CA LYS A 74 -7.89 -9.51 -15.39
C LYS A 74 -7.52 -9.99 -16.78
N ARG A 75 -6.95 -11.21 -16.86
CA ARG A 75 -6.29 -11.71 -18.06
C ARG A 75 -5.31 -10.65 -18.57
N GLU A 76 -5.26 -10.46 -19.89
CA GLU A 76 -4.38 -9.50 -20.56
C GLU A 76 -4.76 -8.02 -20.30
N ARG A 77 -5.85 -7.75 -19.58
CA ARG A 77 -6.33 -6.38 -19.31
C ARG A 77 -5.86 -5.90 -17.95
N ILE A 78 -5.23 -4.74 -17.93
CA ILE A 78 -4.87 -4.02 -16.71
C ILE A 78 -5.72 -2.76 -16.60
N GLU A 79 -6.25 -2.49 -15.42
CA GLU A 79 -6.87 -1.23 -15.05
C GLU A 79 -6.02 -0.53 -13.98
N ILE A 80 -5.59 0.70 -14.26
CA ILE A 80 -4.86 1.56 -13.32
C ILE A 80 -5.76 2.75 -12.99
N ILE A 81 -6.10 2.91 -11.72
CA ILE A 81 -6.92 4.02 -11.23
C ILE A 81 -6.02 4.97 -10.44
N ARG A 82 -5.95 6.24 -10.85
CA ARG A 82 -5.22 7.31 -10.15
C ARG A 82 -6.13 8.52 -10.01
N GLN A 83 -6.29 9.04 -8.79
CA GLN A 83 -7.12 10.24 -8.52
C GLN A 83 -8.51 10.19 -9.20
N GLY A 84 -9.17 9.03 -9.16
CA GLY A 84 -10.48 8.80 -9.80
C GLY A 84 -10.48 8.62 -11.32
N LYS A 85 -9.34 8.78 -12.01
CA LYS A 85 -9.18 8.51 -13.44
C LYS A 85 -8.71 7.08 -13.66
N SER A 86 -9.36 6.37 -14.58
CA SER A 86 -9.01 5.00 -14.94
C SER A 86 -8.31 4.97 -16.31
N GLU A 87 -7.17 4.28 -16.37
CA GLU A 87 -6.42 3.97 -17.59
C GLU A 87 -6.45 2.46 -17.81
N ILE A 88 -6.74 2.04 -19.04
CA ILE A 88 -6.76 0.63 -19.43
C ILE A 88 -5.57 0.34 -20.32
N LEU A 89 -4.80 -0.67 -19.95
CA LEU A 89 -3.68 -1.19 -20.71
C LEU A 89 -3.95 -2.65 -21.10
N ARG A 90 -3.35 -3.07 -22.21
CA ARG A 90 -3.25 -4.49 -22.56
C ARG A 90 -1.81 -4.95 -22.47
N VAL A 91 -1.62 -6.15 -21.96
CA VAL A 91 -0.31 -6.80 -21.87
C VAL A 91 -0.36 -8.17 -22.52
N GLU A 92 0.71 -8.54 -23.21
CA GLU A 92 0.86 -9.86 -23.83
C GLU A 92 1.51 -10.88 -22.88
N LYS A 93 1.97 -10.41 -21.72
CA LYS A 93 2.75 -11.19 -20.73
C LYS A 93 2.22 -10.91 -19.32
N ASP A 94 2.96 -11.38 -18.32
CA ASP A 94 2.67 -11.20 -16.90
C ASP A 94 2.27 -9.74 -16.54
N PRO A 95 1.03 -9.51 -16.08
CA PRO A 95 0.57 -8.22 -15.63
C PRO A 95 1.41 -7.59 -14.50
N LEU A 96 2.08 -8.40 -13.66
CA LEU A 96 2.92 -7.91 -12.58
C LEU A 96 4.16 -7.16 -13.08
N ASP A 97 4.59 -7.35 -14.33
CA ASP A 97 5.64 -6.54 -14.93
C ASP A 97 5.23 -5.07 -15.05
N ALA A 98 3.96 -4.79 -15.33
CA ALA A 98 3.44 -3.43 -15.36
C ALA A 98 3.43 -2.82 -13.95
N LEU A 99 3.02 -3.59 -12.94
CA LEU A 99 3.10 -3.16 -11.54
C LEU A 99 4.56 -2.88 -11.14
N LYS A 100 5.50 -3.74 -11.52
CA LYS A 100 6.94 -3.55 -11.25
C LYS A 100 7.47 -2.27 -11.89
N LYS A 101 7.07 -1.96 -13.14
CA LYS A 101 7.41 -0.69 -13.81
C LYS A 101 6.85 0.52 -13.08
N ILE A 102 5.61 0.46 -12.59
CA ILE A 102 5.01 1.52 -11.77
C ILE A 102 5.81 1.70 -10.48
N MET A 103 6.10 0.61 -9.78
CA MET A 103 6.85 0.64 -8.51
C MET A 103 8.28 1.17 -8.69
N ALA A 104 8.93 0.90 -9.82
CA ALA A 104 10.26 1.41 -10.13
C ALA A 104 10.34 2.95 -10.23
N GLY A 105 9.19 3.63 -10.42
CA GLY A 105 9.10 5.09 -10.38
C GLY A 105 9.24 5.67 -8.97
N TYR A 106 9.07 4.86 -7.92
CA TYR A 106 9.18 5.27 -6.53
C TYR A 106 10.53 4.84 -5.94
N LYS A 107 11.34 5.83 -5.57
CA LYS A 107 12.63 5.71 -4.88
C LYS A 107 12.45 6.15 -3.44
N THR A 108 12.08 5.18 -2.60
CA THR A 108 11.77 5.42 -1.19
C THR A 108 13.02 5.77 -0.39
N VAL A 109 12.91 6.83 0.41
CA VAL A 109 13.87 7.14 1.47
C VAL A 109 13.44 6.41 2.74
N ASN A 110 14.30 5.51 3.23
CA ASN A 110 14.01 4.75 4.44
C ASN A 110 14.34 5.56 5.71
N SER A 111 13.50 5.44 6.73
CA SER A 111 13.74 5.95 8.08
C SER A 111 13.94 4.77 9.03
N ALA A 112 14.90 4.86 9.95
CA ALA A 112 15.17 3.82 10.94
C ALA A 112 14.10 3.78 12.05
N GLU A 113 13.36 4.88 12.20
CA GLU A 113 12.29 5.08 13.17
C GLU A 113 10.98 4.43 12.71
N LEU A 114 10.84 4.10 11.42
CA LEU A 114 9.69 3.40 10.88
C LEU A 114 9.94 1.88 10.82
N PRO A 115 8.90 1.05 10.98
CA PRO A 115 9.04 -0.38 10.81
C PRO A 115 9.44 -0.74 9.37
N ARG A 116 10.00 -1.95 9.22
CA ARG A 116 10.45 -2.48 7.93
C ARG A 116 9.37 -2.39 6.84
N PHE A 117 8.12 -2.62 7.22
CA PHE A 117 6.96 -2.33 6.39
C PHE A 117 6.37 -1.00 6.84
N SER A 118 6.46 0.02 5.98
CA SER A 118 5.88 1.35 6.22
C SER A 118 5.08 1.86 5.03
N GLY A 119 4.87 1.03 4.00
CA GLY A 119 4.11 1.37 2.79
C GLY A 119 4.46 0.44 1.64
N GLY A 120 3.89 0.69 0.47
CA GLY A 120 4.14 -0.07 -0.75
C GLY A 120 2.86 -0.43 -1.50
N ALA A 121 2.93 -1.50 -2.30
CA ALA A 121 1.77 -2.08 -2.98
C ALA A 121 1.14 -3.16 -2.08
N ILE A 122 -0.07 -2.89 -1.58
CA ILE A 122 -0.82 -3.81 -0.71
C ILE A 122 -2.02 -4.37 -1.46
N GLY A 123 -2.18 -5.69 -1.44
CA GLY A 123 -3.32 -6.33 -2.07
C GLY A 123 -3.11 -7.82 -2.23
N TYR A 124 -3.52 -8.38 -3.37
CA TYR A 124 -3.46 -9.81 -3.61
C TYR A 124 -3.03 -10.18 -5.03
N VAL A 125 -2.46 -11.37 -5.13
CA VAL A 125 -2.30 -12.15 -6.37
C VAL A 125 -3.26 -13.34 -6.25
N GLY A 126 -4.25 -13.38 -7.12
CA GLY A 126 -5.24 -14.44 -7.18
C GLY A 126 -4.68 -15.69 -7.85
N TYR A 127 -5.35 -16.82 -7.63
CA TYR A 127 -4.88 -18.11 -8.12
C TYR A 127 -4.68 -18.15 -9.64
N ASP A 128 -5.62 -17.58 -10.41
CA ASP A 128 -5.57 -17.61 -11.88
C ASP A 128 -4.38 -16.86 -12.50
N MET A 129 -3.65 -16.04 -11.74
CA MET A 129 -2.39 -15.45 -12.20
C MET A 129 -1.35 -16.51 -12.59
N VAL A 130 -1.43 -17.73 -12.04
CA VAL A 130 -0.55 -18.84 -12.41
C VAL A 130 -0.56 -19.14 -13.92
N ARG A 131 -1.64 -18.80 -14.63
CA ARG A 131 -1.81 -19.01 -16.07
C ARG A 131 -0.86 -18.18 -16.93
N PHE A 132 -0.25 -17.14 -16.36
CA PHE A 132 0.80 -16.35 -17.04
C PHE A 132 2.17 -17.02 -16.97
N TRP A 133 2.35 -17.99 -16.07
CA TRP A 133 3.63 -18.68 -15.86
C TRP A 133 3.58 -20.14 -16.30
N GLU A 134 2.40 -20.77 -16.24
CA GLU A 134 2.19 -22.17 -16.56
C GLU A 134 0.99 -22.38 -17.49
N GLU A 135 1.07 -23.38 -18.36
CA GLU A 135 -0.03 -23.75 -19.24
C GLU A 135 -1.09 -24.54 -18.47
N ILE A 136 -2.21 -23.89 -18.12
CA ILE A 136 -3.34 -24.51 -17.44
C ILE A 136 -4.59 -24.43 -18.30
N HIS A 137 -5.18 -25.59 -18.59
CA HIS A 137 -6.42 -25.71 -19.36
C HIS A 137 -7.58 -24.92 -18.71
N GLU A 138 -8.29 -24.13 -19.50
CA GLU A 138 -9.48 -23.38 -19.06
C GLU A 138 -10.75 -24.25 -19.10
N LYS A 139 -10.89 -25.17 -18.15
CA LYS A 139 -12.09 -26.01 -18.03
C LYS A 139 -13.14 -25.44 -17.06
N ASN A 140 -12.69 -24.68 -16.07
CA ASN A 140 -13.57 -24.11 -15.06
C ASN A 140 -14.10 -22.77 -15.52
N ARG A 141 -15.38 -22.51 -15.24
CA ARG A 141 -16.01 -21.21 -15.49
C ARG A 141 -15.53 -20.20 -14.44
N ASP A 142 -15.22 -18.99 -14.88
CA ASP A 142 -15.00 -17.84 -14.00
C ASP A 142 -16.36 -17.24 -13.59
N ASP A 143 -16.90 -17.69 -12.46
CA ASP A 143 -18.19 -17.28 -11.92
C ASP A 143 -18.08 -16.10 -10.94
N LEU A 144 -16.93 -15.94 -10.28
CA LEU A 144 -16.66 -14.83 -9.36
C LEU A 144 -16.30 -13.53 -10.09
N ASN A 145 -15.70 -13.62 -11.29
CA ASN A 145 -15.29 -12.47 -12.11
C ASN A 145 -14.48 -11.43 -11.31
N LEU A 146 -13.63 -11.91 -10.41
CA LEU A 146 -12.71 -11.08 -9.63
C LEU A 146 -11.48 -10.73 -10.46
N PRO A 147 -10.80 -9.60 -10.19
CA PRO A 147 -9.46 -9.37 -10.70
C PRO A 147 -8.54 -10.55 -10.38
N ASP A 148 -7.67 -10.90 -11.31
CA ASP A 148 -6.64 -11.92 -11.07
C ASP A 148 -5.55 -11.36 -10.16
N SER A 149 -5.33 -10.05 -10.15
CA SER A 149 -4.57 -9.38 -9.09
C SER A 149 -5.14 -7.98 -8.82
N LEU A 150 -4.97 -7.49 -7.60
CA LEU A 150 -5.33 -6.14 -7.20
C LEU A 150 -4.31 -5.62 -6.20
N PHE A 151 -3.78 -4.43 -6.42
CA PHE A 151 -2.88 -3.76 -5.50
C PHE A 151 -3.26 -2.30 -5.31
N MET A 152 -3.10 -1.81 -4.09
CA MET A 152 -3.36 -0.45 -3.66
C MET A 152 -2.04 0.15 -3.19
N LEU A 153 -1.78 1.39 -3.58
CA LEU A 153 -0.68 2.20 -3.05
C LEU A 153 -1.30 3.34 -2.25
N SER A 154 -1.16 3.30 -0.94
CA SER A 154 -1.63 4.37 -0.05
C SER A 154 -0.59 5.46 0.09
N HIS A 155 -1.06 6.72 0.09
CA HIS A 155 -0.21 7.86 0.46
C HIS A 155 0.00 7.90 1.97
N THR A 156 -1.06 7.62 2.72
CA THR A 156 -1.08 7.66 4.18
C THR A 156 -1.32 6.27 4.75
N LEU A 157 -0.52 5.92 5.75
CA LEU A 157 -0.55 4.67 6.49
C LEU A 157 -0.64 4.99 7.98
N VAL A 158 -1.50 4.28 8.70
CA VAL A 158 -1.57 4.34 10.16
C VAL A 158 -0.98 3.05 10.71
N ILE A 159 0.04 3.18 11.55
CA ILE A 159 0.81 2.07 12.11
C ILE A 159 0.65 2.06 13.62
N PHE A 160 0.09 1.00 14.16
CA PHE A 160 0.05 0.76 15.61
C PHE A 160 1.33 0.04 16.04
N ASP A 161 2.01 0.54 17.07
CA ASP A 161 3.06 -0.20 17.78
C ASP A 161 2.52 -0.63 19.15
N HIS A 162 2.11 -1.90 19.24
CA HIS A 162 1.44 -2.45 20.43
C HIS A 162 2.35 -2.57 21.64
N ILE A 163 3.67 -2.57 21.45
CA ILE A 163 4.64 -2.61 22.54
C ILE A 163 4.82 -1.23 23.15
N ASN A 164 4.93 -0.21 22.30
CA ASN A 164 5.14 1.16 22.75
C ASN A 164 3.83 1.92 23.05
N HIS A 165 2.68 1.32 22.78
CA HIS A 165 1.36 1.96 22.89
C HIS A 165 1.27 3.28 22.11
N THR A 166 1.80 3.29 20.89
CA THR A 166 1.79 4.47 20.02
C THR A 166 1.19 4.17 18.66
N ILE A 167 0.72 5.23 18.00
CA ILE A 167 0.29 5.22 16.61
C ILE A 167 1.21 6.16 15.84
N LYS A 168 1.80 5.68 14.75
CA LYS A 168 2.46 6.51 13.75
C LYS A 168 1.52 6.71 12.57
N VAL A 169 1.15 7.96 12.33
CA VAL A 169 0.49 8.36 11.08
C VAL A 169 1.59 8.78 10.12
N VAL A 170 1.84 7.96 9.10
CA VAL A 170 2.88 8.15 8.08
C VAL A 170 2.21 8.60 6.79
N SER A 171 2.76 9.61 6.13
CA SER A 171 2.32 10.12 4.85
C SER A 171 3.53 10.29 3.93
N TYR A 172 3.49 9.77 2.72
CA TYR A 172 4.64 9.83 1.82
C TYR A 172 4.56 10.99 0.85
N ALA A 173 5.45 11.98 1.00
CA ALA A 173 5.62 13.02 -0.01
C ALA A 173 6.25 12.44 -1.27
N ILE A 174 5.60 12.65 -2.42
CA ILE A 174 6.11 12.27 -3.74
C ILE A 174 6.74 13.52 -4.37
N LEU A 175 8.01 13.40 -4.76
CA LEU A 175 8.78 14.49 -5.36
C LEU A 175 8.91 14.27 -6.88
N ASP A 176 7.94 14.75 -7.62
CA ASP A 176 7.84 14.63 -9.08
C ASP A 176 7.79 16.00 -9.79
N GLY A 177 8.24 17.06 -9.10
CA GLY A 177 8.31 18.43 -9.62
C GLY A 177 6.94 19.09 -9.82
N LYS A 178 5.88 18.43 -9.34
CA LYS A 178 4.51 18.96 -9.22
C LYS A 178 4.14 18.96 -7.74
N GLU A 179 3.32 19.92 -7.34
CA GLU A 179 2.85 20.01 -5.95
C GLU A 179 2.21 18.68 -5.52
N SER A 180 2.61 18.17 -4.35
CA SER A 180 1.92 17.03 -3.73
C SER A 180 0.47 17.44 -3.45
N PRO A 181 -0.53 16.59 -3.78
CA PRO A 181 -1.95 16.88 -3.56
C PRO A 181 -2.34 16.97 -2.09
#